data_AF-A0A5D4SFK9-F1
#
_entry.id   AF-A0A5D4SFK9-F1
#
_cell.length_a   1.000
_cell.length_b   1.000
_cell.length_c   1.000
_cell.angle_alpha   90.00
_cell.angle_beta   90.00
_cell.angle_gamma   90.00
#
_symmetry.space_group_name_H-M   'P 1'
#
loop_
_entity.id
_entity.type
_entity.pdbx_description
1 polymer ?
#
loop_
_entity_poly.entity_id
_entity_poly.type
_entity_poly.pdbx_seq_one_letter_code
_entity_poly.pdbx_strand_id
1 'polypeptide(L)'
;MNYLNSVQEAIDLIEDNIRDDIELDKIAKTAAMSLPHLYRLFYSLTGHPIKEYLRKRRISIASEHLKNSNKPFIDIALECGFESQASFSKSFKKIVGVTPKIYKESDLVYCFERINLIEKVNYLEGRDLFERYPDVKVIQLKEMDVLSYIYKSDNSENLEMDAFKVAQKLVLNTQLTDKGIRYFGRNIEIEGSEKSRYAYEVLVPVEKGLNHPIQGMDYKTISGGMYAVGSTSSDSDQKIFSLWNRMYSEWLPKSLFKEGSHTYLEEYITYNSKLVRMKLYLPIERQLELEMIKVEQIDPFWVAFCKVYGKDAQEKADATLSEWLNTDPSISVSKSKLYFSYNYGYESDAEHWDEFGITTFIKQENIDNPNINQKILGGGLFVTIETKPYGAIIGVLEIIHRWIVSKEKYILDDTRQWFALYQHSSSSLSDKDVTVLCCIPILERSKLWE
;
A
#
# COMPACT_ATOMS: atom_id res chain seq x y z
N MET A 1 17.99 -21.31 21.05
CA MET A 1 18.84 -20.66 20.02
C MET A 1 17.92 -20.32 18.86
N ASN A 2 17.76 -19.05 18.49
CA ASN A 2 16.85 -18.65 17.42
C ASN A 2 17.57 -18.80 16.07
N TYR A 3 17.36 -19.92 15.40
CA TYR A 3 18.00 -20.26 14.11
C TYR A 3 17.81 -19.19 13.04
N LEU A 4 16.72 -18.42 13.10
CA LEU A 4 16.50 -17.29 12.20
C LEU A 4 17.56 -16.19 12.40
N ASN A 5 17.74 -15.74 13.64
CA ASN A 5 18.70 -14.69 13.98
C ASN A 5 20.12 -15.13 13.60
N SER A 6 20.45 -16.41 13.83
CA SER A 6 21.76 -16.95 13.45
C SER A 6 21.98 -16.96 11.93
N VAL A 7 20.95 -17.20 11.12
CA VAL A 7 21.08 -17.10 9.64
C VAL A 7 21.06 -15.64 9.18
N GLN A 8 20.35 -14.74 9.86
CA GLN A 8 20.44 -13.30 9.59
C GLN A 8 21.86 -12.78 9.84
N GLU A 9 22.44 -13.09 10.99
CA GLU A 9 23.83 -12.74 11.32
C GLU A 9 24.81 -13.27 10.26
N ALA A 10 24.57 -14.49 9.76
CA ALA A 10 25.37 -15.04 8.66
C ALA A 10 25.22 -14.23 7.36
N ILE A 11 24.03 -13.72 7.03
CA ILE A 11 23.83 -12.83 5.87
C ILE A 11 24.54 -11.49 6.07
N ASP A 12 24.46 -10.92 7.26
CA ASP A 12 25.09 -9.64 7.58
C ASP A 12 26.61 -9.72 7.40
N LEU A 13 27.22 -10.78 7.94
CA LEU A 13 28.64 -11.07 7.75
C LEU A 13 29.02 -11.27 6.29
N ILE A 14 28.16 -11.88 5.47
CA ILE A 14 28.40 -12.04 4.03
C ILE A 14 28.38 -10.69 3.31
N GLU A 15 27.44 -9.81 3.66
CA GLU A 15 27.30 -8.49 3.03
C GLU A 15 28.42 -7.53 3.41
N ASP A 16 28.84 -7.54 4.67
CA ASP A 16 29.94 -6.72 5.17
C ASP A 16 31.29 -7.11 4.53
N ASN A 17 31.42 -8.39 4.13
CA ASN A 17 32.63 -8.94 3.51
C ASN A 17 32.42 -9.31 2.04
N ILE A 18 31.46 -8.67 1.36
CA ILE A 18 31.04 -9.08 0.02
C ILE A 18 32.15 -8.99 -1.03
N ARG A 19 33.16 -8.14 -0.80
CA ARG A 19 34.29 -7.93 -1.71
C ARG A 19 35.43 -8.92 -1.49
N ASP A 20 35.51 -9.50 -0.30
CA ASP A 20 36.63 -10.33 0.12
C ASP A 20 36.35 -11.83 -0.04
N ASP A 21 37.38 -12.66 0.16
CA ASP A 21 37.20 -14.10 0.20
C ASP A 21 36.53 -14.51 1.52
N ILE A 22 35.33 -15.08 1.40
CA ILE A 22 34.51 -15.43 2.55
C ILE A 22 34.82 -16.86 3.01
N GLU A 23 35.39 -16.99 4.20
CA GLU A 23 35.55 -18.27 4.89
C GLU A 23 34.22 -18.68 5.56
N LEU A 24 33.44 -19.51 4.88
CA LEU A 24 32.13 -19.95 5.36
C LEU A 24 32.18 -20.72 6.68
N ASP A 25 33.29 -21.38 7.00
CA ASP A 25 33.52 -22.03 8.30
C ASP A 25 33.59 -21.02 9.45
N LYS A 26 34.16 -19.83 9.23
CA LYS A 26 34.17 -18.75 10.23
C LYS A 26 32.77 -18.20 10.44
N ILE A 27 32.01 -17.98 9.36
CA ILE A 27 30.62 -17.52 9.44
C ILE A 27 29.74 -18.51 10.20
N ALA A 28 29.88 -19.81 9.93
CA ALA A 28 29.14 -20.85 10.64
C ALA A 28 29.45 -20.86 12.15
N LYS A 29 30.73 -20.73 12.52
CA LYS A 29 31.16 -20.66 13.93
C LYS A 29 30.62 -19.42 14.64
N THR A 30 30.67 -18.25 14.02
CA THR A 30 30.13 -17.00 14.58
C THR A 30 28.62 -17.11 14.80
N ALA A 31 27.91 -17.75 13.87
CA ALA A 31 26.48 -18.01 13.98
C ALA A 31 26.12 -19.25 14.85
N ALA A 32 27.07 -19.73 15.66
CA ALA A 32 26.92 -20.87 16.58
C ALA A 32 26.41 -22.17 15.93
N MET A 33 26.78 -22.44 14.68
CA MET A 33 26.31 -23.61 13.91
C MET A 33 27.42 -24.34 13.16
N SER A 34 27.16 -25.61 12.80
CA SER A 34 28.04 -26.35 11.89
C SER A 34 27.80 -25.91 10.44
N LEU A 35 28.83 -25.96 9.60
CA LEU A 35 28.74 -25.55 8.19
C LEU A 35 27.64 -26.30 7.39
N PRO A 36 27.48 -27.63 7.51
CA PRO A 36 26.38 -28.34 6.83
C PRO A 36 24.98 -27.94 7.36
N HIS A 37 24.88 -27.49 8.61
CA HIS A 37 23.63 -27.00 9.16
C HIS A 37 23.30 -25.59 8.65
N LEU A 38 24.31 -24.70 8.58
CA LEU A 38 24.21 -23.39 7.96
C LEU A 38 23.72 -23.47 6.52
N TYR A 39 24.31 -24.34 5.69
CA TYR A 39 23.88 -24.49 4.30
C TYR A 39 22.41 -24.89 4.16
N ARG A 40 21.95 -25.86 4.97
CA ARG A 40 20.56 -26.34 4.93
C ARG A 40 19.59 -25.26 5.39
N LEU A 41 19.87 -24.60 6.52
CA LEU A 41 19.01 -23.56 7.05
C LEU A 41 18.99 -22.32 6.15
N PHE A 42 20.16 -21.89 5.67
CA PHE A 42 20.26 -20.76 4.75
C PHE A 42 19.46 -21.01 3.47
N TYR A 43 19.61 -22.18 2.84
CA TYR A 43 18.82 -22.53 1.65
C TYR A 43 17.31 -22.57 1.95
N SER A 44 16.92 -23.22 3.06
CA SER A 44 15.52 -23.32 3.47
C SER A 44 14.86 -21.96 3.73
N LEU A 45 15.61 -20.97 4.24
CA LEU A 45 15.08 -19.65 4.60
C LEU A 45 15.18 -18.64 3.45
N THR A 46 16.24 -18.70 2.64
CA THR A 46 16.52 -17.72 1.58
C THR A 46 16.08 -18.18 0.19
N GLY A 47 15.85 -19.48 -0.01
CA GLY A 47 15.61 -20.11 -1.31
C GLY A 47 16.87 -20.19 -2.19
N HIS A 48 18.03 -19.79 -1.67
CA HIS A 48 19.26 -19.67 -2.43
C HIS A 48 20.41 -20.37 -1.72
N PRO A 49 21.27 -21.11 -2.44
CA PRO A 49 22.55 -21.54 -1.90
C PRO A 49 23.40 -20.30 -1.57
N ILE A 50 24.16 -20.35 -0.46
CA ILE A 50 24.99 -19.21 0.01
C ILE A 50 25.89 -18.65 -1.09
N LYS A 51 26.58 -19.52 -1.83
CA LYS A 51 27.48 -19.11 -2.93
C LYS A 51 26.74 -18.48 -4.11
N GLU A 52 25.47 -18.83 -4.33
CA GLU A 52 24.66 -18.23 -5.36
C GLU A 52 24.16 -16.85 -4.95
N TYR A 53 23.70 -16.72 -3.69
CA TYR A 53 23.34 -15.44 -3.08
C TYR A 53 24.49 -14.44 -3.20
N LEU A 54 25.69 -14.82 -2.76
CA LEU A 54 26.90 -14.00 -2.85
C LEU A 54 27.18 -13.53 -4.29
N ARG A 55 27.11 -14.44 -5.27
CA ARG A 55 27.35 -14.10 -6.68
C ARG A 55 26.32 -13.10 -7.22
N LYS A 56 25.03 -13.30 -6.93
CA LYS A 56 23.97 -12.37 -7.38
C LYS A 56 24.15 -10.98 -6.77
N ARG A 57 24.51 -10.89 -5.49
CA ARG A 57 24.81 -9.62 -4.82
C ARG A 57 26.04 -8.92 -5.41
N ARG A 58 27.14 -9.64 -5.63
CA ARG A 58 28.35 -9.11 -6.31
C ARG A 58 28.03 -8.58 -7.72
N ILE A 59 27.23 -9.32 -8.50
CA ILE A 59 26.79 -8.87 -9.83
C ILE A 59 25.88 -7.66 -9.75
N SER A 60 25.00 -7.56 -8.75
CA SER A 60 24.17 -6.36 -8.54
C SER A 60 25.01 -5.10 -8.29
N ILE A 61 26.04 -5.20 -7.44
CA ILE A 61 26.96 -4.09 -7.16
C ILE A 61 27.79 -3.75 -8.40
N ALA A 62 28.28 -4.75 -9.12
CA ALA A 62 28.99 -4.55 -10.37
C ALA A 62 28.11 -3.87 -11.43
N SER A 63 26.85 -4.28 -11.56
CA SER A 63 25.87 -3.68 -12.47
C SER A 63 25.68 -2.18 -12.21
N GLU A 64 25.68 -1.76 -10.94
CA GLU A 64 25.65 -0.35 -10.56
C GLU A 64 26.91 0.38 -11.01
N HIS A 65 28.10 -0.17 -10.72
CA HIS A 65 29.37 0.42 -11.16
C HIS A 65 29.50 0.52 -12.68
N LEU A 66 28.98 -0.45 -13.43
CA LEU A 66 29.00 -0.43 -14.89
C LEU A 66 28.19 0.73 -15.47
N LYS A 67 27.05 1.06 -14.85
CA LYS A 67 26.18 2.18 -15.27
C LYS A 67 26.73 3.53 -14.83
N ASN A 68 27.33 3.58 -13.64
CA ASN A 68 27.63 4.84 -12.98
C ASN A 68 29.11 5.26 -13.06
N SER A 69 29.97 4.41 -13.63
CA SER A 69 31.40 4.69 -13.73
C SER A 69 32.00 4.36 -15.09
N ASN A 70 33.10 5.04 -15.40
CA ASN A 70 33.98 4.74 -16.54
C ASN A 70 35.17 3.86 -16.14
N LYS A 71 35.09 3.18 -14.99
CA LYS A 71 36.13 2.25 -14.58
C LYS A 71 36.29 1.13 -15.61
N PRO A 72 37.53 0.68 -15.86
CA PRO A 72 37.78 -0.55 -16.61
C PRO A 72 36.97 -1.73 -16.07
N PHE A 73 36.48 -2.60 -16.95
CA PHE A 73 35.70 -3.79 -16.55
C PHE A 73 36.48 -4.72 -15.61
N ILE A 74 37.80 -4.76 -15.72
CA ILE A 74 38.67 -5.53 -14.82
C ILE A 74 38.65 -4.96 -13.40
N ASP A 75 38.69 -3.64 -13.24
CA ASP A 75 38.68 -3.00 -11.93
C ASP A 75 37.34 -3.21 -11.23
N ILE A 76 36.23 -3.08 -11.97
CA ILE A 76 34.89 -3.39 -11.45
C ILE A 76 34.78 -4.85 -11.02
N ALA A 77 35.34 -5.78 -11.81
CA ALA A 77 35.35 -7.19 -11.47
C ALA A 77 36.11 -7.45 -10.15
N LEU A 78 37.30 -6.88 -10.01
CA LEU A 78 38.14 -7.05 -8.82
C LEU A 78 37.51 -6.41 -7.58
N GLU A 79 36.98 -5.18 -7.68
CA GLU A 79 36.30 -4.48 -6.59
C GLU A 79 35.03 -5.22 -6.11
N CYS A 80 34.41 -6.00 -6.99
CA CYS A 80 33.25 -6.83 -6.66
C CYS A 80 33.63 -8.26 -6.23
N GLY A 81 34.91 -8.54 -5.96
CA GLY A 81 35.37 -9.83 -5.46
C GLY A 81 35.39 -10.96 -6.50
N PHE A 82 35.62 -10.64 -7.78
CA PHE A 82 35.92 -11.64 -8.82
C PHE A 82 37.42 -11.73 -9.06
N GLU A 83 37.95 -12.95 -9.15
CA GLU A 83 39.38 -13.21 -9.39
C GLU A 83 39.86 -12.77 -10.79
N SER A 84 38.94 -12.64 -11.75
CA SER A 84 39.27 -12.24 -13.12
C SER A 84 38.08 -11.67 -13.88
N GLN A 85 38.36 -10.81 -14.87
CA GLN A 85 37.35 -10.27 -15.79
C GLN A 85 36.59 -11.37 -16.57
N ALA A 86 37.24 -12.50 -16.86
CA ALA A 86 36.62 -13.63 -17.54
C ALA A 86 35.56 -14.32 -16.65
N SER A 87 35.90 -14.58 -15.39
CA SER A 87 34.97 -15.16 -14.40
C SER A 87 33.78 -14.24 -14.12
N PHE A 88 34.05 -12.93 -14.05
CA PHE A 88 33.04 -11.88 -13.93
C PHE A 88 32.10 -11.89 -15.13
N SER A 89 32.63 -11.76 -16.36
CA SER A 89 31.83 -11.66 -17.57
C SER A 89 30.94 -12.89 -17.80
N LYS A 90 31.44 -14.09 -17.50
CA LYS A 90 30.67 -15.34 -17.55
C LYS A 90 29.54 -15.35 -16.53
N SER A 91 29.83 -14.98 -15.29
CA SER A 91 28.82 -14.93 -14.21
C SER A 91 27.77 -13.85 -14.46
N PHE A 92 28.21 -12.68 -14.92
CA PHE A 92 27.34 -11.56 -15.31
C PHE A 92 26.38 -11.98 -16.41
N LYS A 93 26.88 -12.55 -17.52
CA LYS A 93 26.02 -13.04 -18.60
C LYS A 93 25.05 -14.12 -18.15
N LYS A 94 25.48 -15.03 -17.27
CA LYS A 94 24.61 -16.09 -16.74
C LYS A 94 23.46 -15.51 -15.90
N ILE A 95 23.73 -14.46 -15.12
CA ILE A 95 22.77 -13.89 -14.17
C ILE A 95 21.88 -12.82 -14.81
N VAL A 96 22.45 -11.98 -15.69
CA VAL A 96 21.80 -10.82 -16.30
C VAL A 96 21.30 -11.11 -17.73
N GLY A 97 21.77 -12.19 -18.35
CA GLY A 97 21.40 -12.61 -19.70
C GLY A 97 22.24 -11.98 -20.82
N VAL A 98 22.92 -10.87 -20.55
CA VAL A 98 23.76 -10.13 -21.51
C VAL A 98 25.18 -9.90 -20.99
N THR A 99 26.13 -9.58 -21.87
CA THR A 99 27.51 -9.28 -21.44
C THR A 99 27.60 -7.94 -20.71
N PRO A 100 28.61 -7.72 -19.85
CA PRO A 100 28.80 -6.43 -19.16
C PRO A 100 28.86 -5.22 -20.11
N LYS A 101 29.46 -5.39 -21.30
CA LYS A 101 29.54 -4.33 -22.31
C LYS A 101 28.16 -3.97 -22.86
N ILE A 102 27.40 -4.97 -23.33
CA ILE A 102 26.04 -4.77 -23.83
C ILE A 102 25.17 -4.16 -22.73
N TYR A 103 25.28 -4.67 -21.51
CA TYR A 103 24.56 -4.15 -20.36
C TYR A 103 24.87 -2.67 -20.12
N LYS A 104 26.14 -2.28 -20.12
CA LYS A 104 26.58 -0.88 -19.94
C LYS A 104 26.01 0.07 -21.01
N GLU A 105 25.96 -0.37 -22.26
CA GLU A 105 25.49 0.43 -23.41
C GLU A 105 23.95 0.43 -23.57
N SER A 106 23.24 -0.48 -22.89
CA SER A 106 21.78 -0.61 -22.95
C SER A 106 21.04 0.20 -21.88
N ASP A 107 19.71 0.21 -21.91
CA ASP A 107 18.87 0.70 -20.80
C ASP A 107 18.52 -0.40 -19.77
N LEU A 108 19.07 -1.61 -19.91
CA LEU A 108 18.81 -2.71 -18.97
C LEU A 108 19.35 -2.39 -17.58
N VAL A 109 18.57 -2.72 -16.55
CA VAL A 109 18.95 -2.59 -15.14
C VAL A 109 18.78 -3.93 -14.44
N TYR A 110 19.85 -4.40 -13.81
CA TYR A 110 19.87 -5.59 -12.96
C TYR A 110 20.15 -5.18 -11.53
N CYS A 111 19.24 -5.54 -10.63
CA CYS A 111 19.37 -5.37 -9.20
C CYS A 111 18.96 -6.68 -8.51
N PHE A 112 19.76 -7.12 -7.54
CA PHE A 112 19.42 -8.21 -6.64
C PHE A 112 19.65 -7.72 -5.23
N GLU A 113 18.59 -7.46 -4.48
CA GLU A 113 18.62 -6.83 -3.16
C GLU A 113 19.23 -7.77 -2.10
N ARG A 114 19.80 -7.19 -1.03
CA ARG A 114 20.23 -7.93 0.16
C ARG A 114 19.03 -8.63 0.77
N ILE A 115 19.17 -9.90 1.14
CA ILE A 115 18.11 -10.61 1.85
C ILE A 115 18.14 -10.21 3.33
N ASN A 116 17.02 -9.75 3.85
CA ASN A 116 16.81 -9.57 5.28
C ASN A 116 15.75 -10.58 5.75
N LEU A 117 16.19 -11.61 6.46
CA LEU A 117 15.36 -12.66 7.05
C LEU A 117 14.54 -12.19 8.25
N ILE A 118 14.98 -11.15 8.97
CA ILE A 118 14.16 -10.55 10.04
C ILE A 118 12.98 -9.82 9.40
N GLU A 119 13.20 -9.07 8.32
CA GLU A 119 12.12 -8.54 7.48
C GLU A 119 11.30 -9.69 6.87
N LYS A 120 11.93 -10.74 6.35
CA LYS A 120 11.27 -11.93 5.79
C LYS A 120 10.42 -12.72 6.77
N VAL A 121 10.76 -12.81 8.04
CA VAL A 121 9.91 -13.47 9.04
C VAL A 121 8.76 -12.59 9.48
N ASN A 122 8.94 -11.27 9.52
CA ASN A 122 7.80 -10.35 9.56
C ASN A 122 6.90 -10.51 8.31
N TYR A 123 7.46 -10.96 7.16
CA TYR A 123 6.70 -11.33 5.94
C TYR A 123 6.16 -12.79 5.92
N LEU A 124 6.71 -13.73 6.70
CA LEU A 124 6.34 -15.16 6.65
C LEU A 124 5.05 -15.48 7.41
N GLU A 125 4.62 -14.61 8.34
CA GLU A 125 3.25 -14.64 8.90
C GLU A 125 2.18 -14.23 7.84
N GLY A 126 2.59 -13.91 6.61
CA GLY A 126 1.72 -13.53 5.48
C GLY A 126 2.19 -14.04 4.11
N ARG A 127 2.83 -15.22 4.01
CA ARG A 127 3.36 -15.76 2.74
C ARG A 127 2.32 -15.81 1.61
N ASP A 128 1.07 -16.12 1.95
CA ASP A 128 -0.08 -16.14 1.01
C ASP A 128 -0.40 -14.73 0.45
N LEU A 129 -0.14 -13.66 1.22
CA LEU A 129 -0.34 -12.28 0.78
C LEU A 129 0.77 -11.78 -0.15
N PHE A 130 2.02 -12.18 0.10
CA PHE A 130 3.12 -11.85 -0.81
C PHE A 130 2.95 -12.54 -2.17
N GLU A 131 2.48 -13.79 -2.19
CA GLU A 131 2.18 -14.49 -3.45
C GLU A 131 1.02 -13.84 -4.21
N ARG A 132 0.01 -13.32 -3.50
CA ARG A 132 -1.15 -12.62 -4.09
C ARG A 132 -0.85 -11.17 -4.49
N TYR A 133 0.03 -10.49 -3.76
CA TYR A 133 0.37 -9.07 -3.93
C TYR A 133 1.89 -8.84 -3.96
N PRO A 134 2.63 -9.43 -4.93
CA PRO A 134 4.09 -9.34 -4.99
C PRO A 134 4.61 -7.91 -5.27
N ASP A 135 3.72 -7.03 -5.70
CA ASP A 135 3.95 -5.63 -6.05
C ASP A 135 3.85 -4.66 -4.86
N VAL A 136 3.33 -5.10 -3.71
CA VAL A 136 3.23 -4.30 -2.49
C VAL A 136 4.35 -4.69 -1.51
N LYS A 137 5.23 -3.74 -1.19
CA LYS A 137 6.36 -3.94 -0.28
C LYS A 137 6.18 -3.13 1.00
N VAL A 138 6.51 -3.68 2.16
CA VAL A 138 6.58 -2.87 3.39
C VAL A 138 7.98 -2.26 3.53
N ILE A 139 8.08 -0.95 3.69
CA ILE A 139 9.35 -0.21 3.78
C ILE A 139 9.30 0.72 4.99
N GLN A 140 10.37 0.76 5.78
CA GLN A 140 10.56 1.78 6.81
C GLN A 140 11.33 2.98 6.22
N LEU A 141 10.71 4.16 6.20
CA LEU A 141 11.44 5.41 5.99
C LEU A 141 11.96 5.93 7.34
N LYS A 142 13.22 6.39 7.33
CA LYS A 142 13.82 7.12 8.45
C LYS A 142 13.34 8.56 8.46
N GLU A 143 13.47 9.20 9.62
CA GLU A 143 13.37 10.66 9.72
C GLU A 143 14.31 11.32 8.70
N MET A 144 13.80 12.33 8.01
CA MET A 144 14.57 13.06 7.00
C MET A 144 14.25 14.55 7.05
N ASP A 145 15.28 15.34 6.83
CA ASP A 145 15.15 16.78 6.61
C ASP A 145 14.81 17.03 5.15
N VAL A 146 13.86 17.92 4.90
CA VAL A 146 13.32 18.18 3.57
C VAL A 146 13.16 19.68 3.33
N LEU A 147 13.38 20.07 2.08
CA LEU A 147 12.88 21.33 1.53
C LEU A 147 11.44 21.11 1.07
N SER A 148 10.58 22.06 1.37
CA SER A 148 9.14 21.98 1.16
C SER A 148 8.67 23.10 0.24
N TYR A 149 7.99 22.74 -0.83
CA TYR A 149 7.30 23.70 -1.70
C TYR A 149 5.81 23.43 -1.69
N ILE A 150 5.03 24.45 -1.31
CA ILE A 150 3.57 24.39 -1.35
C ILE A 150 3.07 25.09 -2.60
N TYR A 151 2.43 24.34 -3.48
CA TYR A 151 1.71 24.85 -4.63
C TYR A 151 0.22 24.98 -4.29
N LYS A 152 -0.38 26.13 -4.60
CA LYS A 152 -1.81 26.41 -4.39
C LYS A 152 -2.47 26.69 -5.72
N SER A 153 -3.68 26.19 -5.94
CA SER A 153 -4.46 26.37 -7.16
C SER A 153 -5.97 26.37 -6.88
N ASP A 154 -6.71 27.01 -7.78
CA ASP A 154 -8.18 26.99 -7.78
C ASP A 154 -8.72 25.81 -8.61
N ASN A 155 -7.87 25.21 -9.45
CA ASN A 155 -8.14 24.02 -10.25
C ASN A 155 -7.37 22.81 -9.68
N SER A 156 -8.06 21.68 -9.55
CA SER A 156 -7.48 20.40 -9.14
C SER A 156 -6.82 19.63 -10.28
N GLU A 157 -7.14 19.93 -11.54
CA GLU A 157 -6.53 19.23 -12.68
C GLU A 157 -5.02 19.48 -12.74
N ASN A 158 -4.23 18.40 -12.80
CA ASN A 158 -2.77 18.40 -12.90
C ASN A 158 -2.03 19.11 -11.75
N LEU A 159 -2.71 19.35 -10.61
CA LEU A 159 -2.16 20.07 -9.46
C LEU A 159 -0.79 19.52 -9.02
N GLU A 160 -0.70 18.20 -8.90
CA GLU A 160 0.48 17.47 -8.45
C GLU A 160 1.64 17.62 -9.44
N MET A 161 1.34 17.51 -10.72
CA MET A 161 2.32 17.61 -11.80
C MET A 161 2.86 19.04 -11.94
N ASP A 162 2.01 20.05 -11.77
CA ASP A 162 2.43 21.44 -11.84
C ASP A 162 3.23 21.84 -10.59
N ALA A 163 2.81 21.39 -9.41
CA ALA A 163 3.59 21.53 -8.18
C ALA A 163 4.99 20.91 -8.34
N PHE A 164 5.05 19.67 -8.86
CA PHE A 164 6.29 18.94 -9.10
C PHE A 164 7.22 19.68 -10.09
N LYS A 165 6.70 20.17 -11.22
CA LYS A 165 7.50 20.93 -12.21
C LYS A 165 8.06 22.21 -11.62
N VAL A 166 7.30 22.93 -10.80
CA VAL A 166 7.77 24.17 -10.18
C VAL A 166 8.85 23.86 -9.15
N ALA A 167 8.62 22.87 -8.28
CA ALA A 167 9.61 22.43 -7.31
C ALA A 167 10.92 21.97 -7.98
N GLN A 168 10.84 21.20 -9.07
CA GLN A 168 12.01 20.78 -9.84
C GLN A 168 12.79 21.98 -10.39
N LYS A 169 12.11 23.00 -10.94
CA LYS A 169 12.77 24.24 -11.39
C LYS A 169 13.43 25.01 -10.25
N LEU A 170 12.78 25.09 -9.09
CA LEU A 170 13.35 25.76 -7.91
C LEU A 170 14.62 25.04 -7.45
N VAL A 171 14.62 23.72 -7.40
CA VAL A 171 15.80 22.91 -7.02
C VAL A 171 16.93 23.02 -8.06
N LEU A 172 16.62 23.01 -9.36
CA LEU A 172 17.63 23.18 -10.42
C LEU A 172 18.38 24.52 -10.34
N ASN A 173 17.77 25.55 -9.75
CA ASN A 173 18.41 26.85 -9.53
C ASN A 173 19.33 26.88 -8.29
N THR A 174 19.56 25.73 -7.64
CA THR A 174 20.38 25.60 -6.44
C THR A 174 21.69 24.86 -6.72
N GLN A 175 22.62 24.89 -5.76
CA GLN A 175 23.87 24.11 -5.83
C GLN A 175 23.69 22.63 -5.42
N LEU A 176 22.45 22.16 -5.21
CA LEU A 176 22.18 20.76 -4.91
C LEU A 176 22.61 19.92 -6.11
N THR A 177 23.56 19.01 -5.91
CA THR A 177 24.08 18.15 -6.96
C THR A 177 22.97 17.26 -7.52
N ASP A 178 22.73 17.35 -8.84
CA ASP A 178 21.70 16.62 -9.63
C ASP A 178 21.64 15.09 -9.45
N LYS A 179 22.61 14.47 -8.78
CA LYS A 179 22.67 13.02 -8.62
C LYS A 179 21.91 12.57 -7.37
N GLY A 180 20.73 12.00 -7.59
CA GLY A 180 20.00 11.25 -6.56
C GLY A 180 18.98 12.06 -5.77
N ILE A 181 18.58 13.25 -6.25
CA ILE A 181 17.53 14.04 -5.63
C ILE A 181 16.21 13.28 -5.73
N ARG A 182 15.58 13.05 -4.58
CA ARG A 182 14.26 12.44 -4.47
C ARG A 182 13.22 13.54 -4.35
N TYR A 183 12.07 13.33 -4.95
CA TYR A 183 10.93 14.23 -4.81
C TYR A 183 9.79 13.41 -4.26
N PHE A 184 9.27 13.83 -3.11
CA PHE A 184 8.03 13.32 -2.57
C PHE A 184 6.94 14.38 -2.74
N GLY A 185 5.69 13.94 -2.81
CA GLY A 185 4.52 14.78 -2.88
C GLY A 185 3.47 14.32 -1.88
N ARG A 186 2.66 15.26 -1.40
CA ARG A 186 1.47 14.96 -0.61
C ARG A 186 0.43 16.07 -0.74
N ASN A 187 -0.84 15.66 -0.68
CA ASN A 187 -1.96 16.58 -0.54
C ASN A 187 -1.91 17.26 0.84
N ILE A 188 -2.19 18.57 0.87
CA ILE A 188 -2.29 19.33 2.12
C ILE A 188 -3.62 20.09 2.16
N GLU A 189 -4.16 20.26 3.36
CA GLU A 189 -5.34 21.08 3.57
C GLU A 189 -4.96 22.55 3.70
N ILE A 190 -5.81 23.43 3.14
CA ILE A 190 -5.69 24.87 3.32
C ILE A 190 -6.65 25.27 4.44
N GLU A 191 -6.12 25.73 5.58
CA GLU A 191 -6.93 26.30 6.65
C GLU A 191 -7.24 27.80 6.36
N GLY A 192 -8.52 28.19 6.38
CA GLY A 192 -8.96 29.60 6.41
C GLY A 192 -9.42 30.21 5.07
N SER A 193 -9.78 31.49 5.12
CA SER A 193 -10.44 32.29 4.05
C SER A 193 -9.52 32.67 2.88
N GLU A 194 -8.72 31.74 2.37
CA GLU A 194 -7.91 31.94 1.17
C GLU A 194 -8.74 31.69 -0.10
N LYS A 195 -8.34 32.32 -1.22
CA LYS A 195 -9.05 32.20 -2.51
C LYS A 195 -8.89 30.81 -3.17
N SER A 196 -7.84 30.06 -2.80
CA SER A 196 -7.50 28.80 -3.44
C SER A 196 -8.07 27.59 -2.74
N ARG A 197 -8.56 26.64 -3.54
CA ARG A 197 -9.33 25.47 -3.08
C ARG A 197 -8.46 24.23 -2.88
N TYR A 198 -7.32 24.14 -3.55
CA TYR A 198 -6.47 22.95 -3.52
C TYR A 198 -5.01 23.34 -3.28
N ALA A 199 -4.30 22.52 -2.49
CA ALA A 199 -2.88 22.67 -2.28
C ALA A 199 -2.16 21.32 -2.28
N TYR A 200 -0.98 21.33 -2.89
CA TYR A 200 -0.10 20.18 -2.98
C TYR A 200 1.30 20.57 -2.54
N GLU A 201 1.90 19.71 -1.74
CA GLU A 201 3.21 19.95 -1.15
C GLU A 201 4.24 18.98 -1.71
N VAL A 202 5.33 19.53 -2.26
CA VAL A 202 6.48 18.77 -2.74
C VAL A 202 7.60 18.86 -1.72
N LEU A 203 8.14 17.70 -1.35
CA LEU A 203 9.21 17.53 -0.37
C LEU A 203 10.46 17.00 -1.06
N VAL A 204 11.59 17.63 -0.80
CA VAL A 204 12.88 17.27 -1.39
C VAL A 204 13.85 16.97 -0.24
N PRO A 205 14.18 15.69 0.02
CA PRO A 205 15.11 15.34 1.09
C PRO A 205 16.49 15.96 0.85
N VAL A 206 17.07 16.46 1.94
CA VAL A 206 18.39 17.10 1.96
C VAL A 206 19.26 16.49 3.06
N GLU A 207 20.58 16.60 2.90
CA GLU A 207 21.52 16.17 3.95
C GLU A 207 21.40 17.06 5.20
N LYS A 208 21.59 16.45 6.37
CA LYS A 208 21.58 17.14 7.67
C LYS A 208 22.61 18.27 7.67
N GLY A 209 22.16 19.50 7.95
CA GLY A 209 23.01 20.69 8.06
C GLY A 209 23.08 21.58 6.82
N LEU A 210 22.33 21.26 5.75
CA LEU A 210 22.20 22.13 4.58
C LEU A 210 21.27 23.34 4.89
N ASN A 211 21.79 24.30 5.64
CA ASN A 211 21.07 25.50 6.10
C ASN A 211 21.10 26.66 5.07
N HIS A 212 20.74 26.38 3.82
CA HIS A 212 20.59 27.44 2.83
C HIS A 212 19.12 27.63 2.49
N PRO A 213 18.48 28.74 2.94
CA PRO A 213 17.11 29.04 2.56
C PRO A 213 17.04 29.21 1.04
N ILE A 214 16.26 28.35 0.38
CA ILE A 214 15.96 28.48 -1.04
C ILE A 214 14.72 29.35 -1.15
N GLN A 215 14.80 30.42 -1.93
CA GLN A 215 13.69 31.34 -2.08
C GLN A 215 12.44 30.59 -2.59
N GLY A 216 11.37 30.61 -1.80
CA GLY A 216 10.11 29.94 -2.11
C GLY A 216 9.98 28.51 -1.55
N MET A 217 10.98 27.98 -0.84
CA MET A 217 10.90 26.69 -0.16
C MET A 217 11.18 26.81 1.33
N ASP A 218 10.39 26.11 2.14
CA ASP A 218 10.56 26.03 3.58
C ASP A 218 11.39 24.80 3.98
N TYR A 219 12.16 24.91 5.06
CA TYR A 219 12.89 23.77 5.63
C TYR A 219 12.10 23.12 6.75
N LYS A 220 12.02 21.79 6.76
CA LYS A 220 11.35 21.03 7.83
C LYS A 220 11.88 19.61 7.96
N THR A 221 11.53 18.95 9.05
CA THR A 221 11.83 17.54 9.30
C THR A 221 10.55 16.72 9.22
N ILE A 222 10.59 15.58 8.54
CA ILE A 222 9.51 14.58 8.56
C ILE A 222 9.97 13.35 9.33
N SER A 223 9.11 12.82 10.19
CA SER A 223 9.43 11.75 11.14
C SER A 223 9.75 10.39 10.50
N GLY A 224 9.37 10.19 9.24
CA GLY A 224 9.36 8.86 8.61
C GLY A 224 8.28 7.95 9.21
N GLY A 225 8.40 6.64 8.99
CA GLY A 225 7.39 5.65 9.37
C GLY A 225 7.50 4.34 8.59
N MET A 226 6.69 3.34 8.96
CA MET A 226 6.51 2.15 8.13
C MET A 226 5.47 2.45 7.05
N TYR A 227 5.72 2.02 5.83
CA TYR A 227 4.84 2.24 4.70
C TYR A 227 4.61 0.93 3.94
N ALA A 228 3.39 0.71 3.45
CA ALA A 228 3.17 -0.19 2.32
C ALA A 228 3.40 0.60 1.04
N VAL A 229 4.20 0.03 0.13
CA VAL A 229 4.76 0.73 -1.02
C VAL A 229 4.48 -0.05 -2.29
N GLY A 230 3.74 0.59 -3.18
CA GLY A 230 3.48 0.11 -4.53
C GLY A 230 4.26 0.93 -5.56
N SER A 231 4.42 0.41 -6.78
CA SER A 231 5.04 1.13 -7.89
C SER A 231 4.15 1.07 -9.13
N THR A 232 3.96 2.21 -9.78
CA THR A 232 3.12 2.32 -10.99
C THR A 232 3.76 3.26 -12.02
N SER A 233 3.29 3.19 -13.27
CA SER A 233 3.67 4.16 -14.30
C SER A 233 2.93 5.48 -14.08
N SER A 234 3.60 6.60 -14.36
CA SER A 234 3.09 7.95 -14.09
C SER A 234 2.27 8.53 -15.25
N ASP A 235 1.85 7.70 -16.20
CA ASP A 235 1.22 8.09 -17.47
C ASP A 235 -0.31 7.98 -17.43
N SER A 236 -0.88 7.54 -16.31
CA SER A 236 -2.32 7.27 -16.18
C SER A 236 -2.78 7.35 -14.74
N ASP A 237 -3.67 8.30 -14.46
CA ASP A 237 -4.29 8.47 -13.14
C ASP A 237 -5.08 7.23 -12.71
N GLN A 238 -5.68 6.51 -13.66
CA GLN A 238 -6.37 5.25 -13.40
C GLN A 238 -5.43 4.18 -12.81
N LYS A 239 -4.15 4.14 -13.24
CA LYS A 239 -3.17 3.19 -12.68
C LYS A 239 -2.66 3.61 -11.31
N ILE A 240 -2.65 4.91 -11.01
CA ILE A 240 -2.33 5.43 -9.68
C ILE A 240 -3.46 5.07 -8.73
N PHE A 241 -4.70 5.35 -9.14
CA PHE A 241 -5.91 5.01 -8.40
C PHE A 241 -6.04 3.49 -8.15
N SER A 242 -5.81 2.67 -9.18
CA SER A 242 -5.88 1.21 -9.02
C SER A 242 -4.82 0.68 -8.06
N LEU A 243 -3.62 1.26 -8.04
CA LEU A 243 -2.58 0.89 -7.09
C LEU A 243 -2.93 1.33 -5.65
N TRP A 244 -3.49 2.53 -5.46
CA TRP A 244 -4.02 2.95 -4.16
C TRP A 244 -5.10 1.99 -3.67
N ASN A 245 -6.08 1.66 -4.52
CA ASN A 245 -7.14 0.70 -4.17
C ASN A 245 -6.58 -0.68 -3.83
N ARG A 246 -5.59 -1.15 -4.58
CA ARG A 246 -4.94 -2.43 -4.32
C ARG A 246 -4.24 -2.43 -2.97
N MET A 247 -3.50 -1.38 -2.63
CA MET A 247 -2.84 -1.29 -1.32
C MET A 247 -3.83 -1.11 -0.18
N TYR A 248 -4.84 -0.26 -0.34
CA TYR A 248 -5.74 0.15 0.75
C TYR A 248 -6.90 -0.81 0.98
N SER A 249 -7.53 -1.31 -0.09
CA SER A 249 -8.71 -2.18 0.00
C SER A 249 -8.44 -3.66 -0.23
N GLU A 250 -7.34 -4.02 -0.90
CA GLU A 250 -7.02 -5.43 -1.14
C GLU A 250 -5.93 -5.94 -0.20
N TRP A 251 -4.82 -5.20 -0.07
CA TRP A 251 -3.65 -5.63 0.70
C TRP A 251 -3.78 -5.31 2.20
N LEU A 252 -3.99 -4.03 2.56
CA LEU A 252 -4.00 -3.56 3.95
C LEU A 252 -4.97 -4.34 4.83
N PRO A 253 -6.24 -4.59 4.40
CA PRO A 253 -7.21 -5.28 5.25
C PRO A 253 -6.78 -6.73 5.52
N LYS A 254 -6.12 -7.37 4.56
CA LYS A 254 -5.64 -8.74 4.70
C LYS A 254 -4.28 -8.82 5.40
N SER A 255 -3.61 -7.70 5.62
CA SER A 255 -2.28 -7.61 6.22
C SER A 255 -2.30 -7.62 7.76
N LEU A 256 -1.13 -7.69 8.39
CA LEU A 256 -0.96 -7.53 9.85
C LEU A 256 -0.77 -6.05 10.26
N PHE A 257 -1.16 -5.14 9.38
CA PHE A 257 -0.94 -3.72 9.54
C PHE A 257 -2.27 -2.98 9.47
N LYS A 258 -2.34 -1.89 10.22
CA LYS A 258 -3.37 -0.85 10.08
C LYS A 258 -2.77 0.38 9.45
N GLU A 259 -3.63 1.30 9.05
CA GLU A 259 -3.21 2.64 8.66
C GLU A 259 -2.42 3.30 9.81
N GLY A 260 -1.26 3.84 9.46
CA GLY A 260 -0.38 4.53 10.39
C GLY A 260 -0.78 6.00 10.55
N SER A 261 -0.37 6.59 11.67
CA SER A 261 -0.69 7.99 12.03
C SER A 261 0.10 9.06 11.26
N HIS A 262 1.05 8.65 10.42
CA HIS A 262 1.95 9.53 9.67
C HIS A 262 1.43 9.76 8.24
N THR A 263 2.03 10.70 7.49
CA THR A 263 1.43 11.15 6.21
C THR A 263 1.73 10.24 5.04
N TYR A 264 0.72 10.10 4.16
CA TYR A 264 0.86 9.58 2.79
C TYR A 264 1.94 10.33 2.02
N LEU A 265 2.67 9.60 1.19
CA LEU A 265 3.68 10.17 0.30
C LEU A 265 3.58 9.56 -1.10
N GLU A 266 3.87 10.38 -2.09
CA GLU A 266 4.02 9.98 -3.49
C GLU A 266 5.45 10.30 -3.91
N GLU A 267 6.25 9.30 -4.29
CA GLU A 267 7.61 9.55 -4.77
C GLU A 267 7.64 9.59 -6.30
N TYR A 268 8.13 10.70 -6.83
CA TYR A 268 8.32 10.93 -8.25
C TYR A 268 9.68 10.37 -8.70
N ILE A 269 9.64 9.28 -9.47
CA ILE A 269 10.84 8.65 -10.01
C ILE A 269 11.14 9.24 -11.38
N THR A 270 12.14 10.10 -11.45
CA THR A 270 12.57 10.73 -12.69
C THR A 270 13.77 10.06 -13.33
N TYR A 271 13.81 10.10 -14.66
CA TYR A 271 14.99 9.82 -15.48
C TYR A 271 15.22 10.99 -16.43
N ASN A 272 16.42 11.57 -16.44
CA ASN A 272 16.74 12.81 -17.19
C ASN A 272 15.70 13.92 -16.94
N SER A 273 15.35 14.14 -15.67
CA SER A 273 14.35 15.12 -15.22
C SER A 273 12.93 14.88 -15.72
N LYS A 274 12.66 13.79 -16.45
CA LYS A 274 11.31 13.39 -16.86
C LYS A 274 10.76 12.35 -15.91
N LEU A 275 9.51 12.48 -15.50
CA LEU A 275 8.84 11.49 -14.67
C LEU A 275 8.64 10.18 -15.46
N VAL A 276 9.06 9.05 -14.87
CA VAL A 276 8.95 7.73 -15.50
C VAL A 276 8.01 6.82 -14.71
N ARG A 277 8.07 6.90 -13.38
CA ARG A 277 7.26 6.10 -12.46
C ARG A 277 6.91 6.90 -11.22
N MET A 278 5.91 6.41 -10.51
CA MET A 278 5.59 6.85 -9.17
C MET A 278 5.64 5.67 -8.21
N LYS A 279 6.05 5.95 -6.97
CA LYS A 279 5.82 5.04 -5.85
C LYS A 279 4.83 5.66 -4.90
N LEU A 280 3.89 4.86 -4.44
CA LEU A 280 2.83 5.29 -3.54
C LEU A 280 3.13 4.70 -2.17
N TYR A 281 3.17 5.53 -1.14
CA TYR A 281 3.54 5.16 0.21
C TYR A 281 2.32 5.31 1.12
N LEU A 282 1.65 4.19 1.39
CA LEU A 282 0.55 4.06 2.35
C LEU A 282 1.14 3.96 3.77
N PRO A 283 0.91 4.93 4.67
CA PRO A 283 1.42 4.86 6.05
C PRO A 283 0.79 3.68 6.77
N ILE A 284 1.61 2.89 7.47
CA ILE A 284 1.14 1.72 8.20
C ILE A 284 1.78 1.58 9.58
N GLU A 285 1.06 0.92 10.48
CA GLU A 285 1.53 0.54 11.81
C GLU A 285 1.25 -0.95 12.04
N ARG A 286 2.17 -1.66 12.71
CA ARG A 286 1.98 -3.08 13.00
C ARG A 286 0.88 -3.22 14.04
N GLN A 287 -0.12 -4.04 13.73
CA GLN A 287 -1.22 -4.33 14.62
C GLN A 287 -1.07 -5.75 15.16
N LEU A 288 -0.72 -5.88 16.45
CA LEU A 288 -0.47 -7.17 17.10
C LEU A 288 -1.75 -7.82 17.66
N GLU A 289 -2.85 -7.07 17.79
CA GLU A 289 -4.15 -7.58 18.23
C GLU A 289 -5.24 -7.18 17.24
N LEU A 290 -6.02 -8.16 16.76
CA LEU A 290 -7.21 -7.95 15.93
C LEU A 290 -8.39 -7.40 16.77
N GLU A 291 -8.17 -6.30 17.50
CA GLU A 291 -9.16 -5.65 18.37
C GLU A 291 -10.31 -4.97 17.60
N MET A 292 -10.25 -4.91 16.26
CA MET A 292 -11.23 -4.19 15.44
C MET A 292 -12.55 -4.94 15.21
N ILE A 293 -12.62 -6.22 15.57
CA ILE A 293 -13.78 -7.07 15.28
C ILE A 293 -14.60 -7.26 16.54
N LYS A 294 -15.84 -6.77 16.53
CA LYS A 294 -16.80 -6.90 17.63
C LYS A 294 -17.94 -7.83 17.23
N VAL A 295 -18.57 -8.44 18.24
CA VAL A 295 -19.84 -9.15 18.06
C VAL A 295 -20.91 -8.31 18.73
N GLU A 296 -21.88 -7.85 17.95
CA GLU A 296 -22.89 -6.90 18.38
C GLU A 296 -24.29 -7.39 18.02
N GLN A 297 -25.26 -7.07 18.87
CA GLN A 297 -26.67 -7.23 18.55
C GLN A 297 -27.13 -5.95 17.85
N ILE A 298 -27.68 -6.08 16.63
CA ILE A 298 -28.18 -4.96 15.86
C ILE A 298 -29.71 -5.03 15.80
N ASP A 299 -30.37 -3.96 16.25
CA ASP A 299 -31.83 -3.82 16.16
C ASP A 299 -32.27 -3.64 14.70
N PRO A 300 -33.48 -4.13 14.33
CA PRO A 300 -33.97 -3.97 12.96
C PRO A 300 -34.30 -2.50 12.65
N PHE A 301 -33.93 -2.04 11.45
CA PHE A 301 -34.20 -0.69 10.96
C PHE A 301 -34.63 -0.69 9.48
N TRP A 302 -35.35 0.35 9.05
CA TRP A 302 -35.79 0.48 7.67
C TRP A 302 -34.70 1.09 6.79
N VAL A 303 -34.68 0.68 5.52
CA VAL A 303 -33.87 1.31 4.48
C VAL A 303 -34.72 1.56 3.24
N ALA A 304 -34.45 2.68 2.58
CA ALA A 304 -34.89 2.95 1.21
C ALA A 304 -33.68 2.84 0.28
N PHE A 305 -33.78 2.05 -0.78
CA PHE A 305 -32.62 1.66 -1.60
C PHE A 305 -32.97 1.52 -3.08
N CYS A 306 -31.99 1.76 -3.94
CA CYS A 306 -32.01 1.40 -5.35
C CYS A 306 -31.17 0.14 -5.55
N LYS A 307 -31.63 -0.76 -6.43
CA LYS A 307 -30.90 -1.97 -6.83
C LYS A 307 -30.61 -1.90 -8.32
N VAL A 308 -29.34 -1.93 -8.69
CA VAL A 308 -28.90 -1.82 -10.09
C VAL A 308 -28.05 -3.02 -10.47
N TYR A 309 -28.19 -3.47 -11.72
CA TYR A 309 -27.52 -4.65 -12.27
C TYR A 309 -26.55 -4.25 -13.39
N GLY A 310 -25.48 -5.03 -13.54
CA GLY A 310 -24.52 -4.94 -14.65
C GLY A 310 -23.39 -3.92 -14.45
N LYS A 311 -22.67 -3.63 -15.54
CA LYS A 311 -21.52 -2.72 -15.53
C LYS A 311 -21.93 -1.30 -15.12
N ASP A 312 -21.11 -0.66 -14.28
CA ASP A 312 -21.33 0.68 -13.74
C ASP A 312 -22.57 0.77 -12.82
N ALA A 313 -22.97 -0.35 -12.18
CA ALA A 313 -24.13 -0.40 -11.30
C ALA A 313 -24.01 0.56 -10.11
N GLN A 314 -22.82 0.66 -9.51
CA GLN A 314 -22.51 1.65 -8.48
C GLN A 314 -22.82 3.09 -8.90
N GLU A 315 -22.25 3.59 -10.01
CA GLU A 315 -22.46 4.97 -10.46
C GLU A 315 -23.94 5.27 -10.74
N LYS A 316 -24.65 4.31 -11.32
CA LYS A 316 -26.09 4.44 -11.62
C LYS A 316 -26.95 4.44 -10.35
N ALA A 317 -26.60 3.60 -9.37
CA ALA A 317 -27.31 3.54 -8.10
C ALA A 317 -27.11 4.83 -7.30
N ASP A 318 -25.88 5.35 -7.26
CA ASP A 318 -25.56 6.64 -6.64
C ASP A 318 -26.31 7.82 -7.30
N ALA A 319 -26.34 7.85 -8.64
CA ALA A 319 -27.06 8.88 -9.39
C ALA A 319 -28.57 8.84 -9.10
N THR A 320 -29.17 7.64 -9.12
CA THR A 320 -30.61 7.45 -8.87
C THR A 320 -31.00 7.84 -7.45
N LEU A 321 -30.19 7.45 -6.47
CA LEU A 321 -30.40 7.80 -5.06
C LEU A 321 -30.28 9.32 -4.86
N SER A 322 -29.27 9.94 -5.46
CA SER A 322 -29.05 11.39 -5.38
C SER A 322 -30.20 12.19 -5.99
N GLU A 323 -30.70 11.76 -7.15
CA GLU A 323 -31.86 12.40 -7.80
C GLU A 323 -33.10 12.30 -6.91
N TRP A 324 -33.39 11.12 -6.36
CA TRP A 324 -34.55 10.93 -5.49
C TRP A 324 -34.49 11.78 -4.21
N LEU A 325 -33.33 11.80 -3.53
CA LEU A 325 -33.14 12.61 -2.31
C LEU A 325 -33.33 14.11 -2.55
N ASN A 326 -33.06 14.61 -3.75
CA ASN A 326 -33.29 16.01 -4.11
C ASN A 326 -34.77 16.33 -4.39
N THR A 327 -35.58 15.33 -4.72
CA THR A 327 -36.99 15.50 -5.12
C THR A 327 -37.99 15.24 -4.00
N ASP A 328 -37.62 14.48 -2.97
CA ASP A 328 -38.54 14.07 -1.90
C ASP A 328 -38.27 14.82 -0.58
N PRO A 329 -39.11 15.82 -0.21
CA PRO A 329 -38.90 16.65 0.97
C PRO A 329 -39.24 15.95 2.31
N SER A 330 -39.77 14.72 2.28
CA SER A 330 -40.20 14.00 3.50
C SER A 330 -39.05 13.35 4.29
N ILE A 331 -37.89 13.18 3.64
CA ILE A 331 -36.74 12.46 4.20
C ILE A 331 -35.75 13.45 4.83
N SER A 332 -35.59 13.38 6.15
CA SER A 332 -34.55 14.14 6.84
C SER A 332 -33.17 13.52 6.59
N VAL A 333 -32.51 13.94 5.50
CA VAL A 333 -31.16 13.51 5.11
C VAL A 333 -30.16 13.66 6.27
N SER A 334 -30.33 14.68 7.12
CA SER A 334 -29.44 14.98 8.25
C SER A 334 -29.31 13.89 9.32
N LYS A 335 -30.27 12.95 9.41
CA LYS A 335 -30.22 11.83 10.36
C LYS A 335 -29.95 10.50 9.69
N SER A 336 -30.12 10.41 8.38
CA SER A 336 -29.98 9.16 7.62
C SER A 336 -28.50 8.80 7.44
N LYS A 337 -28.18 7.51 7.54
CA LYS A 337 -26.87 6.96 7.18
C LYS A 337 -26.94 6.38 5.76
N LEU A 338 -25.88 6.56 4.98
CA LEU A 338 -25.75 5.88 3.70
C LEU A 338 -25.54 4.38 3.94
N TYR A 339 -26.25 3.57 3.17
CA TYR A 339 -26.24 2.12 3.21
C TYR A 339 -25.74 1.57 1.87
N PHE A 340 -24.90 0.54 1.94
CA PHE A 340 -24.43 -0.20 0.77
C PHE A 340 -24.38 -1.72 0.99
N SER A 341 -24.70 -2.48 -0.05
CA SER A 341 -24.52 -3.94 -0.14
C SER A 341 -24.41 -4.38 -1.59
N TYR A 342 -23.72 -5.49 -1.86
CA TYR A 342 -23.63 -6.09 -3.20
C TYR A 342 -23.54 -7.63 -3.14
N ASN A 343 -23.70 -8.29 -4.30
CA ASN A 343 -23.53 -9.74 -4.45
C ASN A 343 -22.35 -10.11 -5.36
N TYR A 344 -21.59 -11.14 -4.95
CA TYR A 344 -20.41 -11.66 -5.65
C TYR A 344 -20.78 -12.53 -6.86
N GLY A 345 -21.12 -11.91 -7.98
CA GLY A 345 -21.14 -12.53 -9.31
C GLY A 345 -20.06 -11.97 -10.23
N TYR A 346 -19.71 -12.66 -11.32
CA TYR A 346 -18.94 -12.04 -12.41
C TYR A 346 -19.77 -10.88 -13.01
N GLU A 347 -19.14 -9.78 -13.48
CA GLU A 347 -19.87 -8.64 -14.09
C GLU A 347 -20.78 -9.06 -15.27
N SER A 348 -20.49 -10.20 -15.90
CA SER A 348 -21.26 -10.80 -16.98
C SER A 348 -22.43 -11.67 -16.51
N ASP A 349 -22.59 -11.89 -15.20
CA ASP A 349 -23.56 -12.80 -14.61
C ASP A 349 -24.85 -12.06 -14.21
N ALA A 350 -26.00 -12.68 -14.44
CA ALA A 350 -27.30 -12.07 -14.16
C ALA A 350 -27.57 -11.88 -12.65
N GLU A 351 -26.72 -12.46 -11.79
CA GLU A 351 -26.82 -12.41 -10.33
C GLU A 351 -25.94 -11.32 -9.69
N HIS A 352 -25.12 -10.60 -10.48
CA HIS A 352 -24.31 -9.47 -10.00
C HIS A 352 -25.16 -8.19 -9.88
N TRP A 353 -25.23 -7.64 -8.68
CA TRP A 353 -25.97 -6.42 -8.38
C TRP A 353 -25.31 -5.61 -7.27
N ASP A 354 -25.51 -4.30 -7.33
CA ASP A 354 -25.20 -3.35 -6.27
C ASP A 354 -26.50 -2.74 -5.72
N GLU A 355 -26.55 -2.57 -4.40
CA GLU A 355 -27.62 -1.88 -3.69
C GLU A 355 -27.06 -0.69 -2.92
N PHE A 356 -27.55 0.49 -3.25
CA PHE A 356 -27.25 1.73 -2.55
C PHE A 356 -28.53 2.32 -1.97
N GLY A 357 -28.46 2.84 -0.76
CA GLY A 357 -29.63 3.41 -0.12
C GLY A 357 -29.30 4.27 1.08
N ILE A 358 -30.36 4.65 1.78
CA ILE A 358 -30.27 5.38 3.03
C ILE A 358 -31.11 4.68 4.10
N THR A 359 -30.66 4.74 5.34
CA THR A 359 -31.48 4.32 6.48
C THR A 359 -32.65 5.25 6.64
N THR A 360 -33.85 4.69 6.77
CA THR A 360 -35.06 5.43 7.12
C THR A 360 -35.45 5.01 8.54
N PHE A 361 -35.65 5.96 9.45
CA PHE A 361 -35.99 5.64 10.85
C PHE A 361 -37.40 5.05 11.01
N ILE A 362 -38.23 5.24 9.98
CA ILE A 362 -39.58 4.72 9.84
C ILE A 362 -39.80 4.29 8.39
N LYS A 363 -40.74 3.36 8.18
CA LYS A 363 -41.24 3.03 6.85
C LYS A 363 -41.78 4.28 6.18
N GLN A 364 -41.40 4.55 4.93
CA GLN A 364 -41.95 5.66 4.17
C GLN A 364 -43.23 5.19 3.47
N GLU A 365 -44.35 5.87 3.71
CA GLU A 365 -45.64 5.45 3.18
C GLU A 365 -45.78 5.76 1.68
N ASN A 366 -45.12 6.80 1.19
CA ASN A 366 -45.16 7.23 -0.21
C ASN A 366 -43.72 7.39 -0.76
N ILE A 367 -43.23 6.39 -1.50
CA ILE A 367 -42.05 6.56 -2.37
C ILE A 367 -42.56 6.65 -3.80
N ASP A 368 -42.56 7.86 -4.35
CA ASP A 368 -43.08 8.16 -5.69
C ASP A 368 -42.05 7.90 -6.81
N ASN A 369 -40.97 7.16 -6.52
CA ASN A 369 -39.96 6.78 -7.50
C ASN A 369 -39.95 5.24 -7.71
N PRO A 370 -40.26 4.73 -8.92
CA PRO A 370 -40.33 3.29 -9.17
C PRO A 370 -38.98 2.57 -9.05
N ASN A 371 -37.87 3.30 -9.03
CA ASN A 371 -36.52 2.74 -8.90
C ASN A 371 -36.04 2.65 -7.44
N ILE A 372 -36.84 3.12 -6.47
CA ILE A 372 -36.53 3.08 -5.04
C ILE A 372 -37.46 2.10 -4.33
N ASN A 373 -36.87 1.12 -3.65
CA ASN A 373 -37.54 0.09 -2.88
C ASN A 373 -37.31 0.30 -1.37
N GLN A 374 -38.06 -0.41 -0.54
CA GLN A 374 -37.87 -0.41 0.91
C GLN A 374 -37.80 -1.81 1.49
N LYS A 375 -36.95 -2.01 2.51
CA LYS A 375 -36.87 -3.24 3.30
C LYS A 375 -36.39 -2.97 4.72
N ILE A 376 -36.43 -4.00 5.56
CA ILE A 376 -35.83 -3.98 6.89
C ILE A 376 -34.46 -4.67 6.81
N LEU A 377 -33.45 -4.08 7.44
CA LEU A 377 -32.13 -4.66 7.71
C LEU A 377 -31.89 -4.78 9.22
N GLY A 378 -30.81 -5.45 9.61
CA GLY A 378 -30.49 -5.70 11.02
C GLY A 378 -31.31 -6.87 11.60
N GLY A 379 -31.57 -6.83 12.91
CA GLY A 379 -32.40 -7.83 13.60
C GLY A 379 -31.67 -9.12 13.90
N GLY A 380 -30.65 -9.06 14.78
CA GLY A 380 -29.94 -10.26 15.24
C GLY A 380 -28.50 -9.97 15.61
N LEU A 381 -27.70 -11.05 15.66
CA LEU A 381 -26.28 -10.98 15.96
C LEU A 381 -25.48 -10.72 14.68
N PHE A 382 -24.51 -9.82 14.76
CA PHE A 382 -23.61 -9.44 13.68
C PHE A 382 -22.16 -9.39 14.18
N VAL A 383 -21.23 -9.68 13.28
CA VAL A 383 -19.84 -9.27 13.43
C VAL A 383 -19.69 -7.90 12.81
N THR A 384 -19.10 -6.96 13.55
CA THR A 384 -18.89 -5.59 13.10
C THR A 384 -17.41 -5.24 13.05
N ILE A 385 -17.04 -4.48 12.03
CA ILE A 385 -15.70 -3.91 11.86
C ILE A 385 -15.84 -2.50 11.28
N GLU A 386 -15.07 -1.55 11.83
CA GLU A 386 -15.04 -0.18 11.36
C GLU A 386 -13.82 0.03 10.45
N THR A 387 -14.05 0.59 9.26
CA THR A 387 -13.01 0.89 8.26
C THR A 387 -13.18 2.31 7.74
N LYS A 388 -12.20 2.84 7.02
CA LYS A 388 -12.33 4.10 6.26
C LYS A 388 -13.07 3.86 4.93
N PRO A 389 -13.68 4.90 4.33
CA PRO A 389 -14.49 4.80 3.11
C PRO A 389 -13.69 4.57 1.83
N TYR A 390 -12.36 4.67 1.89
CA TYR A 390 -11.51 4.47 0.73
C TYR A 390 -11.41 2.97 0.41
N GLY A 391 -11.76 2.59 -0.82
CA GLY A 391 -11.53 1.27 -1.36
C GLY A 391 -12.73 0.31 -1.37
N ALA A 392 -12.63 -0.78 -2.13
CA ALA A 392 -13.66 -1.80 -2.20
C ALA A 392 -13.78 -2.57 -0.86
N ILE A 393 -15.00 -2.68 -0.32
CA ILE A 393 -15.35 -3.43 0.93
C ILE A 393 -14.98 -4.93 0.85
N ILE A 394 -14.60 -5.42 -0.34
CA ILE A 394 -14.16 -6.79 -0.63
C ILE A 394 -13.11 -7.30 0.37
N GLY A 395 -12.12 -6.50 0.75
CA GLY A 395 -11.08 -6.92 1.70
C GLY A 395 -11.61 -7.14 3.12
N VAL A 396 -12.63 -6.38 3.52
CA VAL A 396 -13.22 -6.39 4.87
C VAL A 396 -14.03 -7.66 5.10
N LEU A 397 -14.79 -8.11 4.10
CA LEU A 397 -15.58 -9.34 4.18
C LEU A 397 -14.66 -10.57 4.37
N GLU A 398 -13.53 -10.64 3.68
CA GLU A 398 -12.57 -11.74 3.88
C GLU A 398 -11.97 -11.79 5.29
N ILE A 399 -11.68 -10.64 5.92
CA ILE A 399 -11.18 -10.59 7.30
C ILE A 399 -12.19 -11.23 8.23
N ILE A 400 -13.45 -10.81 8.13
CA ILE A 400 -14.50 -11.29 9.03
C ILE A 400 -14.75 -12.78 8.80
N HIS A 401 -14.76 -13.25 7.55
CA HIS A 401 -14.88 -14.68 7.25
C HIS A 401 -13.77 -15.50 7.93
N ARG A 402 -12.50 -15.08 7.84
CA ARG A 402 -11.38 -15.76 8.52
C ARG A 402 -11.53 -15.71 10.04
N TRP A 403 -11.95 -14.57 10.58
CA TRP A 403 -12.19 -14.43 12.02
C TRP A 403 -13.29 -15.38 12.50
N ILE A 404 -14.43 -15.45 11.81
CA ILE A 404 -15.54 -16.37 12.14
C ILE A 404 -15.04 -17.82 12.15
N VAL A 405 -14.31 -18.23 11.11
CA VAL A 405 -13.72 -19.58 11.02
C VAL A 405 -12.76 -19.85 12.19
N SER A 406 -11.94 -18.86 12.58
CA SER A 406 -10.95 -19.02 13.66
C SER A 406 -11.55 -19.14 15.06
N LYS A 407 -12.74 -18.59 15.29
CA LYS A 407 -13.33 -18.53 16.65
C LYS A 407 -14.09 -19.79 17.04
N GLU A 408 -14.42 -20.67 16.09
CA GLU A 408 -15.19 -21.93 16.24
C GLU A 408 -16.57 -21.81 16.95
N LYS A 409 -16.91 -20.66 17.55
CA LYS A 409 -18.16 -20.37 18.27
C LYS A 409 -19.29 -19.90 17.36
N TYR A 410 -18.95 -19.26 16.24
CA TYR A 410 -19.92 -18.60 15.36
C TYR A 410 -19.94 -19.27 13.98
N ILE A 411 -21.05 -19.10 13.25
CA ILE A 411 -21.14 -19.37 11.81
C ILE A 411 -21.78 -18.17 11.10
N LEU A 412 -21.57 -18.09 9.79
CA LEU A 412 -22.28 -17.14 8.94
C LEU A 412 -23.77 -17.46 8.88
N ASP A 413 -24.58 -16.41 8.83
CA ASP A 413 -26.02 -16.53 8.59
C ASP A 413 -26.34 -16.11 7.16
N ASP A 414 -26.37 -17.09 6.26
CA ASP A 414 -26.63 -16.87 4.84
C ASP A 414 -28.10 -16.48 4.54
N THR A 415 -28.99 -16.48 5.55
CA THR A 415 -30.39 -16.07 5.40
C THR A 415 -30.58 -14.56 5.53
N ARG A 416 -29.60 -13.86 6.11
CA ARG A 416 -29.62 -12.41 6.33
C ARG A 416 -28.58 -11.72 5.44
N GLN A 417 -28.88 -10.49 5.05
CA GLN A 417 -28.01 -9.69 4.20
C GLN A 417 -26.96 -8.94 5.03
N TRP A 418 -25.70 -8.97 4.58
CA TRP A 418 -24.65 -8.11 5.12
C TRP A 418 -24.85 -6.67 4.65
N PHE A 419 -24.32 -5.70 5.40
CA PHE A 419 -24.44 -4.30 5.02
C PHE A 419 -23.29 -3.45 5.52
N ALA A 420 -23.02 -2.34 4.83
CA ALA A 420 -22.09 -1.31 5.26
C ALA A 420 -22.86 0.00 5.56
N LEU A 421 -22.58 0.62 6.70
CA LEU A 421 -23.14 1.90 7.12
C LEU A 421 -22.06 2.97 7.15
N TYR A 422 -22.20 4.01 6.35
CA TYR A 422 -21.31 5.17 6.39
C TYR A 422 -21.73 6.10 7.53
N GLN A 423 -20.75 6.56 8.30
CA GLN A 423 -20.93 7.37 9.50
C GLN A 423 -19.97 8.56 9.47
N HIS A 424 -20.41 9.73 9.96
CA HIS A 424 -19.54 10.88 10.18
C HIS A 424 -19.11 10.91 11.65
N SER A 425 -17.81 11.06 11.91
CA SER A 425 -17.25 11.06 13.27
C SER A 425 -17.38 12.41 14.00
N SER A 426 -17.78 13.50 13.35
CA SER A 426 -18.13 14.76 14.04
C SER A 426 -18.94 15.71 13.15
N SER A 427 -19.44 16.80 13.73
CA SER A 427 -20.31 17.82 13.12
C SER A 427 -19.68 18.65 11.97
N SER A 428 -18.52 18.27 11.44
CA SER A 428 -17.91 18.84 10.24
C SER A 428 -18.10 17.95 9.02
N LEU A 429 -18.67 18.52 7.95
CA LEU A 429 -18.90 17.91 6.64
C LEU A 429 -17.58 17.79 5.82
N SER A 430 -16.50 17.30 6.43
CA SER A 430 -15.26 16.98 5.70
C SER A 430 -15.22 15.48 5.38
N ASP A 431 -14.88 15.11 4.14
CA ASP A 431 -14.78 13.71 3.69
C ASP A 431 -13.76 12.87 4.49
N LYS A 432 -12.89 13.51 5.28
CA LYS A 432 -11.83 12.85 6.06
C LYS A 432 -12.31 12.20 7.36
N ASP A 433 -13.51 12.56 7.81
CA ASP A 433 -14.12 12.10 9.06
C ASP A 433 -15.19 11.01 8.86
N VAL A 434 -15.32 10.49 7.65
CA VAL A 434 -16.24 9.39 7.35
C VAL A 434 -15.59 8.06 7.75
N THR A 435 -16.35 7.20 8.43
CA THR A 435 -16.03 5.80 8.68
C THR A 435 -17.14 4.91 8.14
N VAL A 436 -16.83 3.66 7.84
CA VAL A 436 -17.76 2.67 7.34
C VAL A 436 -17.80 1.52 8.34
N LEU A 437 -18.98 1.28 8.92
CA LEU A 437 -19.23 0.13 9.76
C LEU A 437 -19.76 -1.00 8.89
N CYS A 438 -18.96 -2.04 8.69
CA CYS A 438 -19.37 -3.25 7.99
C CYS A 438 -19.97 -4.25 8.99
N CYS A 439 -21.16 -4.76 8.69
CA CYS A 439 -21.93 -5.66 9.53
C CYS A 439 -22.21 -6.97 8.76
N ILE A 440 -21.69 -8.10 9.26
CA ILE A 440 -21.92 -9.43 8.67
C ILE A 440 -22.76 -10.26 9.64
N PRO A 441 -23.92 -10.80 9.21
CA PRO A 441 -24.80 -11.55 10.09
C PRO A 441 -24.20 -12.90 10.47
N ILE A 442 -24.34 -13.27 11.73
CA ILE A 442 -23.83 -14.53 12.28
C ILE A 442 -24.85 -15.20 13.20
N LEU A 443 -24.66 -16.50 13.42
CA LEU A 443 -25.35 -17.30 14.42
C LEU A 443 -24.35 -17.87 15.43
N GLU A 444 -24.77 -18.03 16.68
CA GLU A 444 -24.01 -18.83 17.65
C GLU A 444 -24.23 -20.32 17.38
N ARG A 445 -23.14 -21.09 17.27
CA ARG A 445 -23.23 -22.54 17.01
C ARG A 445 -24.03 -23.30 18.04
N SER A 446 -24.02 -22.84 19.30
CA SER A 446 -24.78 -23.46 20.39
C SER A 446 -26.29 -23.38 20.21
N LYS A 447 -26.80 -22.42 19.42
CA LYS A 447 -28.23 -22.17 19.22
C LYS A 447 -28.80 -22.84 17.96
N LEU A 448 -28.00 -23.61 17.22
CA LEU A 448 -28.43 -24.33 16.02
C LEU A 448 -29.03 -25.72 16.31
N TRP A 449 -28.87 -26.19 17.55
CA TRP A 449 -29.31 -27.51 18.01
C TRP A 449 -30.45 -27.44 19.04
N GLU A 450 -30.95 -26.23 19.31
CA GLU A 450 -32.22 -25.97 20.02
C GLU A 450 -33.33 -25.79 18.98
#